data_AF-A0A6N7R576-F1
#
_entry.id   AF-A0A6N7R576-F1
#
_cell.length_a   1.000
_cell.length_b   1.000
_cell.length_c   1.000
_cell.angle_alpha   90.00
_cell.angle_beta   90.00
_cell.angle_gamma   90.00
#
_symmetry.space_group_name_H-M   'P 1'
#
loop_
_entity.id
_entity.type
_entity.pdbx_description
1 polymer ?
#
loop_
_entity_poly.entity_id
_entity_poly.type
_entity_poly.pdbx_seq_one_letter_code
_entity_poly.pdbx_strand_id
1 'polypeptide(L)'
;MEKKLEKATFAGGCFWCMVKPFDQWDGVESVISGYTGGHVDNPSYEEVKTGTSGHYEAVQITYEPEKISYQQILDLYWPQIDPTDDGGQFHDRGPQYRTAIFYHNNEQKVLAVHSLKELENSNRFQKEIVTKILPASTFYPAEEYHQDFYKKNEEEYLEDREKSGRDEFIENHWE
;
A
#
# COMPACT_ATOMS: atom_id res chain seq x y z
N MET A 1 -11.57 -12.29 25.96
CA MET A 1 -12.28 -11.74 24.79
C MET A 1 -11.50 -12.19 23.57
N GLU A 2 -12.20 -12.70 22.56
CA GLU A 2 -11.57 -13.18 21.32
C GLU A 2 -11.04 -11.97 20.55
N LYS A 3 -9.80 -12.06 20.07
CA LYS A 3 -9.13 -10.96 19.36
C LYS A 3 -9.84 -10.75 18.01
N LYS A 4 -10.61 -9.68 17.85
CA LYS A 4 -11.25 -9.35 16.57
C LYS A 4 -10.22 -8.72 15.64
N LEU A 5 -9.85 -9.44 14.59
CA LEU A 5 -8.93 -8.97 13.56
C LEU A 5 -9.69 -8.57 12.31
N GLU A 6 -9.23 -7.50 11.67
CA GLU A 6 -9.71 -7.03 10.37
C GLU A 6 -8.56 -6.92 9.38
N LYS A 7 -8.90 -6.86 8.09
CA LYS A 7 -7.94 -6.76 6.99
C LYS A 7 -8.05 -5.42 6.30
N ALA A 8 -6.91 -4.83 5.97
CA ALA A 8 -6.80 -3.68 5.09
C ALA A 8 -5.83 -4.03 3.94
N THR A 9 -6.06 -3.52 2.74
CA THR A 9 -5.19 -3.83 1.59
C THR A 9 -4.92 -2.58 0.76
N PHE A 10 -3.64 -2.32 0.49
CA PHE A 10 -3.18 -1.10 -0.13
C PHE A 10 -2.10 -1.39 -1.17
N ALA A 11 -2.21 -0.76 -2.34
CA ALA A 11 -1.16 -0.70 -3.35
C ALA A 11 -0.53 0.70 -3.36
N GLY A 12 0.79 0.76 -3.47
CA GLY A 12 1.54 2.00 -3.27
C GLY A 12 2.96 1.97 -3.81
N GLY A 13 3.17 1.31 -4.95
CA GLY A 13 4.50 1.07 -5.51
C GLY A 13 5.13 -0.20 -4.97
N CYS A 14 6.47 -0.26 -4.97
CA CYS A 14 7.22 -1.40 -4.42
C CYS A 14 6.73 -1.74 -3.00
N PHE A 15 6.21 -2.96 -2.83
CA PHE A 15 5.64 -3.37 -1.55
C PHE A 15 6.68 -3.44 -0.42
N TRP A 16 7.97 -3.60 -0.72
CA TRP A 16 9.03 -3.63 0.31
C TRP A 16 9.08 -2.33 1.11
N CYS A 17 8.94 -1.18 0.43
CA CYS A 17 8.89 0.14 1.06
C CYS A 17 7.59 0.38 1.83
N MET A 18 6.54 -0.38 1.54
CA MET A 18 5.22 -0.25 2.16
C MET A 18 5.07 -1.07 3.44
N VAL A 19 5.88 -2.10 3.68
CA VAL A 19 5.72 -2.97 4.88
C VAL A 19 6.13 -2.25 6.17
N LYS A 20 7.35 -1.70 6.21
CA LYS A 20 7.94 -1.09 7.42
C LYS A 20 7.07 0.01 8.05
N PRO A 21 6.43 0.92 7.29
CA PRO A 21 5.57 1.96 7.85
C PRO A 21 4.38 1.44 8.68
N PHE A 22 3.89 0.22 8.42
CA PHE A 22 2.75 -0.35 9.15
C PHE A 22 3.16 -1.35 10.25
N ASP A 23 4.23 -2.12 10.05
CA ASP A 23 4.62 -3.22 10.94
C ASP A 23 5.11 -2.76 12.34
N GLN A 24 5.27 -1.45 12.55
CA GLN A 24 5.80 -0.88 13.80
C GLN A 24 4.72 -0.46 14.80
N TRP A 25 3.44 -0.51 14.42
CA TRP A 25 2.34 0.03 15.23
C TRP A 25 1.69 -1.03 16.12
N ASP A 26 1.43 -0.68 17.39
CA ASP A 26 0.64 -1.54 18.28
C ASP A 26 -0.79 -1.69 17.71
N GLY A 27 -1.23 -2.94 17.60
CA GLY A 27 -2.48 -3.30 16.94
C GLY A 27 -2.32 -3.79 15.50
N VAL A 28 -1.14 -3.69 14.89
CA VAL A 28 -0.86 -4.42 13.65
C VAL A 28 -0.35 -5.81 14.00
N GLU A 29 -1.04 -6.84 13.53
CA GLU A 29 -0.70 -8.25 13.78
C GLU A 29 0.25 -8.79 12.70
N SER A 30 0.02 -8.43 11.45
CA SER A 30 0.86 -8.85 10.33
C SER A 30 0.70 -7.94 9.12
N VAL A 31 1.77 -7.85 8.33
CA VAL A 31 1.78 -7.16 7.04
C VAL A 31 2.38 -8.11 6.00
N ILE A 32 1.57 -8.54 5.03
CA ILE A 32 1.96 -9.50 4.00
C ILE A 32 2.05 -8.79 2.66
N SER A 33 3.16 -8.96 1.95
CA SER A 33 3.34 -8.49 0.57
C SER A 33 2.68 -9.45 -0.42
N GLY A 34 2.08 -8.95 -1.49
CA GLY A 34 1.41 -9.79 -2.48
C GLY A 34 0.80 -9.04 -3.65
N TYR A 35 -0.03 -9.76 -4.39
CA TYR A 35 -0.62 -9.34 -5.65
C TYR A 35 -2.14 -9.37 -5.58
N THR A 36 -2.81 -8.34 -6.08
CA THR A 36 -4.28 -8.29 -6.13
C THR A 36 -4.79 -7.36 -7.23
N GLY A 37 -6.08 -7.44 -7.57
CA GLY A 37 -6.75 -6.58 -8.54
C GLY A 37 -6.57 -6.98 -10.00
N GLY A 38 -5.70 -7.95 -10.29
CA GLY A 38 -5.48 -8.50 -11.63
C GLY A 38 -6.41 -9.65 -12.01
N HIS A 39 -6.16 -10.21 -13.19
CA HIS A 39 -6.99 -11.24 -13.80
C HIS A 39 -6.29 -12.60 -13.98
N VAL A 40 -4.99 -12.68 -13.68
CA VAL A 40 -4.23 -13.94 -13.69
C VAL A 40 -4.38 -14.62 -12.34
N ASP A 41 -4.81 -15.88 -12.34
CA ASP A 41 -4.91 -16.68 -11.11
C ASP A 41 -3.52 -17.17 -10.65
N ASN A 42 -3.22 -17.05 -9.35
CA ASN A 42 -1.94 -17.45 -8.75
C ASN A 42 -0.71 -16.90 -9.50
N PRO A 43 -0.60 -15.58 -9.70
CA PRO A 43 0.48 -14.99 -10.48
C PRO A 43 1.83 -15.19 -9.76
N SER A 44 2.87 -15.48 -10.53
CA SER A 44 4.27 -15.38 -10.07
C SER A 44 4.78 -13.93 -10.12
N TYR A 45 5.83 -13.63 -9.36
CA TYR A 45 6.48 -12.31 -9.42
C TYR A 45 6.86 -11.92 -10.86
N GLU A 46 7.42 -12.85 -11.64
CA GLU A 46 7.82 -12.60 -13.03
C GLU A 46 6.63 -12.24 -13.94
N GLU A 47 5.46 -12.86 -13.74
CA GLU A 47 4.25 -12.51 -14.49
C GLU A 47 3.72 -11.12 -14.13
N VAL A 48 3.77 -10.74 -12.85
CA VAL A 48 3.36 -9.41 -12.39
C VAL A 48 4.31 -8.33 -12.90
N LYS A 49 5.62 -8.63 -12.89
CA LYS A 49 6.66 -7.71 -13.36
C LYS A 49 6.53 -7.35 -14.84
N THR A 50 5.89 -8.20 -15.66
CA THR A 50 5.57 -7.85 -17.06
C THR A 50 4.59 -6.68 -17.19
N GLY A 51 3.82 -6.38 -16.13
CA GLY A 51 2.75 -5.38 -16.14
C GLY A 51 1.48 -5.81 -16.91
N THR A 52 1.43 -7.04 -17.42
CA THR A 52 0.31 -7.51 -18.26
C THR A 52 -0.75 -8.28 -17.49
N SER A 53 -0.45 -8.77 -16.28
CA SER A 53 -1.37 -9.56 -15.45
C SER A 53 -2.51 -8.72 -14.82
N GLY A 54 -2.39 -7.39 -14.90
CA GLY A 54 -3.31 -6.42 -14.30
C GLY A 54 -3.23 -6.36 -12.76
N HIS A 55 -2.36 -7.14 -12.13
CA HIS A 55 -2.17 -7.10 -10.69
C HIS A 55 -1.44 -5.85 -10.25
N TYR A 56 -1.80 -5.40 -9.05
CA TYR A 56 -1.08 -4.40 -8.28
C TYR A 56 -0.15 -5.12 -7.30
N GLU A 57 1.04 -4.57 -7.10
CA GLU A 57 1.84 -4.83 -5.92
C GLU A 57 1.17 -4.18 -4.71
N ALA A 58 0.82 -4.99 -3.71
CA ALA A 58 0.04 -4.56 -2.58
C ALA A 58 0.53 -5.19 -1.27
N VAL A 59 0.20 -4.52 -0.16
CA VAL A 59 0.34 -5.06 1.19
C VAL A 59 -1.05 -5.35 1.77
N GLN A 60 -1.20 -6.51 2.40
CA GLN A 60 -2.37 -6.86 3.21
C GLN A 60 -2.00 -6.80 4.68
N ILE A 61 -2.63 -5.88 5.39
CA ILE A 61 -2.42 -5.62 6.82
C ILE A 61 -3.54 -6.33 7.59
N THR A 62 -3.17 -7.15 8.55
CA THR A 62 -4.10 -7.69 9.56
C THR A 62 -3.95 -6.86 10.83
N TYR A 63 -5.02 -6.25 11.30
CA TYR A 63 -4.98 -5.32 12.43
C TYR A 63 -6.11 -5.54 13.43
N GLU A 64 -5.92 -5.07 14.66
CA GLU A 64 -6.88 -5.01 15.76
C GLU A 64 -7.58 -3.64 15.75
N PRO A 65 -8.85 -3.54 15.33
CA PRO A 65 -9.57 -2.26 15.26
C PRO A 65 -9.71 -1.54 16.61
N GLU A 66 -9.61 -2.29 17.72
CA GLU A 66 -9.66 -1.74 19.08
C GLU A 66 -8.38 -0.99 19.48
N LYS A 67 -7.26 -1.26 18.80
CA LYS A 67 -5.96 -0.62 19.07
C LYS A 67 -5.55 0.37 18.00
N ILE A 68 -5.77 0.02 16.73
CA ILE A 68 -5.50 0.88 15.59
C ILE A 68 -6.72 0.90 14.66
N SER A 69 -7.26 2.09 14.43
CA SER A 69 -8.41 2.28 13.56
C SER A 69 -8.00 2.23 12.08
N TYR A 70 -8.95 1.88 11.21
CA TYR A 70 -8.73 1.94 9.76
C TYR A 70 -8.37 3.35 9.28
N GLN A 71 -8.91 4.40 9.92
CA GLN A 71 -8.57 5.79 9.61
C GLN A 71 -7.09 6.07 9.88
N GLN A 72 -6.54 5.61 11.01
CA GLN A 72 -5.11 5.75 11.28
C GLN A 72 -4.26 5.01 10.24
N ILE A 73 -4.69 3.84 9.77
CA ILE A 73 -3.99 3.12 8.71
C ILE A 73 -4.03 3.91 7.39
N LEU A 74 -5.14 4.58 7.06
CA LEU A 74 -5.23 5.48 5.91
C LEU A 74 -4.28 6.68 6.05
N ASP A 75 -4.24 7.29 7.24
CA ASP A 75 -3.37 8.44 7.53
C ASP A 75 -1.88 8.06 7.43
N LEU A 76 -1.53 6.80 7.73
CA LEU A 76 -0.19 6.24 7.52
C LEU A 76 0.10 5.90 6.06
N TYR A 77 -0.94 5.55 5.27
CA TYR A 77 -0.79 5.18 3.87
C TYR A 77 -0.46 6.38 2.97
N TRP A 78 -1.20 7.50 3.11
CA TRP A 78 -1.06 8.64 2.19
C TRP A 78 0.33 9.25 2.10
N PRO A 79 1.08 9.42 3.21
CA PRO A 79 2.46 9.92 3.14
C PRO A 79 3.40 9.00 2.37
N GLN A 80 3.11 7.72 2.31
CA GLN A 80 4.01 6.77 1.66
C GLN A 80 3.92 6.85 0.14
N ILE A 81 2.86 7.41 -0.45
CA ILE A 81 2.63 7.35 -1.91
C ILE A 81 2.56 8.75 -2.52
N ASP A 82 2.89 8.87 -3.81
CA ASP A 82 2.42 9.98 -4.64
C ASP A 82 1.02 9.64 -5.17
N PRO A 83 -0.05 10.24 -4.61
CA PRO A 83 -1.42 9.92 -4.99
C PRO A 83 -1.82 10.53 -6.35
N THR A 84 -0.92 11.27 -7.01
CA THR A 84 -1.16 11.96 -8.28
C THR A 84 -0.52 11.28 -9.49
N ASP A 85 0.21 10.18 -9.28
CA ASP A 85 0.95 9.47 -10.32
C ASP A 85 0.25 8.17 -10.75
N ASP A 86 -0.32 8.17 -11.97
CA ASP A 86 -0.98 7.00 -12.57
C ASP A 86 -0.01 6.12 -13.39
N GLY A 87 1.27 6.46 -13.48
CA GLY A 87 2.26 5.69 -14.23
C GLY A 87 3.16 4.79 -13.38
N GLY A 88 3.00 4.81 -12.06
CA GLY A 88 3.84 4.11 -11.09
C GLY A 88 4.11 4.96 -9.86
N GLN A 89 5.09 4.57 -9.05
CA GLN A 89 5.48 5.30 -7.85
C GLN A 89 6.97 5.58 -7.88
N PHE A 90 7.31 6.86 -7.92
CA PHE A 90 8.68 7.33 -7.94
C PHE A 90 9.50 6.66 -9.06
N HIS A 91 10.56 5.93 -8.70
CA HIS A 91 11.42 5.19 -9.62
C HIS A 91 10.76 3.92 -10.19
N ASP A 92 9.76 3.36 -9.50
CA ASP A 92 9.06 2.15 -9.94
C ASP A 92 7.96 2.51 -10.94
N ARG A 93 8.15 2.16 -12.20
CA ARG A 93 7.20 2.48 -13.30
C ARG A 93 6.48 1.24 -13.81
N GLY A 94 5.18 1.36 -14.00
CA GLY A 94 4.35 0.27 -14.50
C GLY A 94 2.98 0.21 -13.82
N PRO A 95 2.00 -0.46 -14.47
CA PRO A 95 0.65 -0.56 -13.93
C PRO A 95 0.59 -1.30 -12.58
N GLN A 96 1.53 -2.21 -12.31
CA GLN A 96 1.63 -2.93 -11.05
C GLN A 96 2.04 -2.05 -9.87
N TYR A 97 2.69 -0.91 -10.14
CA TYR A 97 3.15 0.02 -9.11
C TYR A 97 2.18 1.16 -8.86
N ARG A 98 1.00 1.15 -9.48
CA ARG A 98 -0.04 2.17 -9.26
C ARG A 98 -0.58 2.13 -7.84
N THR A 99 -1.19 3.23 -7.43
CA THR A 99 -1.82 3.35 -6.12
C THR A 99 -3.26 2.86 -6.14
N ALA A 100 -3.65 2.13 -5.09
CA ALA A 100 -5.04 1.73 -4.88
C ALA A 100 -5.31 1.39 -3.41
N ILE A 101 -6.55 1.62 -2.98
CA ILE A 101 -7.08 1.19 -1.69
C ILE A 101 -8.13 0.12 -1.96
N PHE A 102 -7.91 -1.08 -1.44
CA PHE A 102 -8.80 -2.23 -1.59
C PHE A 102 -9.64 -2.42 -0.33
N TYR A 103 -10.92 -2.01 -0.38
CA TYR A 103 -11.81 -2.07 0.78
C TYR A 103 -12.43 -3.47 0.96
N HIS A 104 -12.43 -3.96 2.20
CA HIS A 104 -12.99 -5.28 2.56
C HIS A 104 -14.45 -5.22 3.01
N ASN A 105 -14.95 -4.03 3.36
CA ASN A 105 -16.33 -3.81 3.76
C ASN A 105 -16.79 -2.36 3.43
N ASN A 106 -18.08 -2.08 3.65
CA ASN A 106 -18.67 -0.77 3.36
C ASN A 106 -18.11 0.35 4.25
N GLU A 107 -17.76 0.05 5.50
CA GLU A 107 -17.19 1.04 6.42
C GLU A 107 -15.82 1.52 5.92
N GLN A 108 -14.94 0.59 5.53
CA GLN A 108 -13.66 0.91 4.89
C GLN A 108 -13.85 1.71 3.61
N LYS A 109 -14.83 1.36 2.77
CA LYS A 109 -15.13 2.15 1.56
C LYS A 109 -15.47 3.60 1.90
N VAL A 110 -16.35 3.81 2.88
CA VAL A 110 -16.78 5.16 3.30
C VAL A 110 -15.59 5.95 3.86
N LEU A 111 -14.80 5.34 4.74
CA LEU A 111 -13.61 5.97 5.33
C LEU A 111 -12.54 6.29 4.28
N ALA A 112 -12.25 5.37 3.36
CA ALA A 112 -11.29 5.61 2.28
C ALA A 112 -11.73 6.76 1.37
N VAL A 113 -13.02 6.81 1.00
CA VAL A 113 -13.57 7.90 0.18
C VAL A 113 -13.54 9.23 0.94
N HIS A 114 -13.82 9.21 2.24
CA HIS A 114 -13.74 10.41 3.08
C HIS A 114 -12.30 10.93 3.16
N SER A 115 -11.36 10.05 3.47
CA SER A 115 -9.94 10.38 3.60
C SER A 115 -9.34 10.88 2.27
N LEU A 116 -9.74 10.30 1.13
CA LEU A 116 -9.36 10.81 -0.19
C LEU A 116 -9.88 12.24 -0.40
N LYS A 117 -11.14 12.52 -0.05
CA LYS A 117 -11.71 13.87 -0.16
C LYS A 117 -11.05 14.87 0.78
N GLU A 118 -10.68 14.46 1.98
CA GLU A 118 -9.90 15.30 2.91
C GLU A 118 -8.56 15.65 2.30
N LEU A 119 -7.90 14.69 1.64
CA LEU A 119 -6.65 14.93 0.94
C LEU A 119 -6.82 15.88 -0.25
N GLU A 120 -7.85 15.71 -1.07
CA GLU A 120 -8.19 16.64 -2.16
C GLU A 120 -8.42 18.07 -1.63
N ASN A 121 -9.15 18.21 -0.52
CA ASN A 121 -9.46 19.52 0.08
C ASN A 121 -8.29 20.15 0.84
N SER A 122 -7.25 19.38 1.15
CA SER A 122 -6.07 19.87 1.87
C SER A 122 -5.22 20.86 1.06
N ASN A 123 -5.40 20.91 -0.26
CA ASN A 123 -4.57 21.66 -1.21
C ASN A 123 -3.07 21.29 -1.16
N ARG A 124 -2.72 20.12 -0.58
CA ARG A 124 -1.33 19.61 -0.57
C ARG A 124 -0.82 19.30 -1.98
N PHE A 125 -1.72 18.88 -2.86
CA PHE A 125 -1.39 18.49 -4.24
C PHE A 125 -2.06 19.43 -5.24
N GLN A 126 -1.28 19.89 -6.22
CA GLN A 126 -1.81 20.70 -7.33
C GLN A 126 -2.42 19.84 -8.45
N LYS A 127 -2.03 18.58 -8.53
CA LYS A 127 -2.54 17.61 -9.50
C LYS A 127 -3.71 16.83 -8.89
N GLU A 128 -4.58 16.32 -9.77
CA GLU A 128 -5.69 15.44 -9.38
C GLU A 128 -5.17 14.15 -8.73
N ILE A 129 -5.87 13.71 -7.68
CA ILE A 129 -5.58 12.44 -7.02
C ILE A 129 -6.15 11.29 -7.87
N VAL A 130 -5.28 10.39 -8.29
CA VAL A 130 -5.60 9.25 -9.18
C VAL A 130 -5.69 7.92 -8.43
N THR A 131 -5.38 7.90 -7.13
CA THR A 131 -5.48 6.69 -6.28
C THR A 131 -6.88 6.10 -6.31
N LYS A 132 -6.98 4.85 -6.75
CA LYS A 132 -8.28 4.19 -6.93
C LYS A 132 -8.78 3.59 -5.62
N ILE A 133 -10.09 3.66 -5.38
CA ILE A 133 -10.75 2.94 -4.29
C ILE A 133 -11.56 1.80 -4.90
N LEU A 134 -11.10 0.56 -4.69
CA LEU A 134 -11.61 -0.63 -5.34
C LEU A 134 -12.10 -1.65 -4.30
N PRO A 135 -13.11 -2.48 -4.62
CA PRO A 135 -13.44 -3.60 -3.75
C PRO A 135 -12.25 -4.56 -3.66
N ALA A 136 -11.98 -5.09 -2.47
CA ALA A 136 -10.98 -6.13 -2.29
C ALA A 136 -11.30 -7.34 -3.16
N SER A 137 -10.27 -7.81 -3.86
CA SER A 137 -10.32 -9.01 -4.70
C SER A 137 -9.44 -10.11 -4.09
N THR A 138 -9.28 -11.24 -4.78
CA THR A 138 -8.34 -12.28 -4.34
C THR A 138 -6.96 -11.68 -4.13
N PHE A 139 -6.38 -11.95 -2.96
CA PHE A 139 -5.03 -11.54 -2.62
C PHE A 139 -4.14 -12.78 -2.67
N TYR A 140 -3.10 -12.73 -3.51
CA TYR A 140 -2.11 -13.78 -3.63
C TYR A 140 -0.85 -13.33 -2.88
N PRO A 141 -0.49 -13.97 -1.75
CA PRO A 141 0.76 -13.68 -1.08
C PRO A 141 1.93 -13.86 -2.05
N ALA A 142 2.85 -12.89 -2.06
CA ALA A 142 4.10 -13.00 -2.79
C ALA A 142 4.99 -14.06 -2.13
N GLU A 143 6.01 -14.50 -2.87
CA GLU A 143 6.96 -15.51 -2.45
C GLU A 143 7.65 -15.16 -1.11
N GLU A 144 8.04 -16.17 -0.34
CA GLU A 144 8.53 -16.02 1.05
C GLU A 144 9.76 -15.11 1.19
N TYR A 145 10.56 -14.98 0.13
CA TYR A 145 11.72 -14.10 0.11
C TYR A 145 11.34 -12.61 0.04
N HIS A 146 10.14 -12.29 -0.45
CA HIS A 146 9.60 -10.93 -0.44
C HIS A 146 9.02 -10.53 0.93
N GLN A 147 8.65 -11.50 1.77
CA GLN A 147 8.09 -11.24 3.10
C GLN A 147 9.18 -10.81 4.08
N ASP A 148 8.86 -9.83 4.94
CA ASP A 148 9.79 -9.26 5.92
C ASP A 148 11.13 -8.78 5.30
N PHE A 149 11.12 -8.35 4.03
CA PHE A 149 12.33 -7.98 3.31
C PHE A 149 13.17 -6.93 4.05
N TYR A 150 12.52 -5.92 4.64
CA TYR A 150 13.21 -4.89 5.42
C TYR A 150 13.91 -5.40 6.69
N LYS A 151 13.48 -6.56 7.24
CA LYS A 151 14.12 -7.22 8.38
C LYS A 151 15.22 -8.17 7.93
N LYS A 152 15.00 -8.89 6.83
CA LYS A 152 15.91 -9.93 6.30
C LYS A 152 17.11 -9.33 5.57
N ASN A 153 16.89 -8.23 4.83
CA ASN A 153 17.89 -7.56 4.00
C ASN A 153 17.89 -6.05 4.28
N GLU A 154 18.24 -5.66 5.51
CA GLU A 154 18.17 -4.27 5.96
C GLU A 154 19.01 -3.30 5.11
N GLU A 155 20.23 -3.68 4.74
CA GLU A 155 21.13 -2.85 3.93
C GLU A 155 20.54 -2.58 2.53
N GLU A 156 20.08 -3.63 1.85
CA GLU A 156 19.44 -3.52 0.53
C GLU A 156 18.13 -2.72 0.60
N TYR A 157 17.33 -2.92 1.65
CA TYR A 157 16.14 -2.12 1.89
C TYR A 157 16.45 -0.62 2.07
N LEU A 158 17.49 -0.29 2.85
CA LEU A 158 17.88 1.10 3.09
C LEU A 158 18.37 1.76 1.80
N GLU A 159 19.17 1.05 1.02
CA GLU A 159 19.62 1.52 -0.29
C GLU A 159 18.44 1.76 -1.25
N ASP A 160 17.49 0.83 -1.33
CA ASP A 160 16.31 0.97 -2.18
C ASP A 160 15.41 2.12 -1.70
N ARG A 161 15.22 2.27 -0.38
CA ARG A 161 14.43 3.37 0.21
C ARG A 161 15.06 4.73 -0.11
N GLU A 162 16.38 4.86 0.06
CA GLU A 162 17.12 6.10 -0.26
C GLU A 162 16.99 6.45 -1.74
N LYS A 163 17.12 5.46 -2.63
CA LYS A 163 16.98 5.64 -4.08
C LYS A 163 15.52 5.79 -4.53
N SER A 164 14.55 5.46 -3.69
CA SER A 164 13.14 5.47 -4.09
C SER A 164 12.55 6.87 -4.24
N GLY A 165 13.16 7.93 -3.70
CA GLY A 165 12.58 9.28 -3.70
C GLY A 165 11.36 9.45 -2.77
N ARG A 166 10.99 8.42 -2.02
CA ARG A 166 9.83 8.43 -1.11
C ARG A 166 10.03 9.32 0.10
N ASP A 167 11.24 9.33 0.66
CA ASP A 167 11.55 10.20 1.82
C ASP A 167 11.57 11.68 1.41
N GLU A 168 12.17 12.01 0.26
CA GLU A 168 12.11 13.36 -0.31
C GLU A 168 10.65 13.80 -0.59
N PHE A 169 9.79 12.89 -1.04
CA PHE A 169 8.38 13.19 -1.23
C PHE A 169 7.65 13.50 0.07
N ILE A 170 7.92 12.73 1.14
CA ILE A 170 7.37 12.96 2.48
C ILE A 170 7.77 14.35 2.98
N GLU A 171 9.06 14.68 2.93
CA GLU A 171 9.58 15.99 3.36
C GLU A 171 8.95 17.16 2.59
N ASN A 172 8.71 17.01 1.28
CA ASN A 172 8.19 18.10 0.46
C ASN A 172 6.66 18.31 0.53
N HIS A 173 5.88 17.30 0.94
CA HIS A 173 4.41 17.36 0.87
C HIS A 173 3.70 17.16 2.22
N TRP A 174 4.39 16.58 3.20
CA TRP A 174 3.79 16.15 4.46
C TRP A 174 4.39 16.83 5.69
N GLU A 175 5.62 17.34 5.61
CA GLU A 175 6.26 18.22 6.61
C GLU A 175 6.05 19.71 6.29
#